data_AF-A0A1L9UHD3-F1
#
_entry.id   AF-A0A1L9UHD3-F1
#
_cell.length_a   1.000
_cell.length_b   1.000
_cell.length_c   1.000
_cell.angle_alpha   90.00
_cell.angle_beta   90.00
_cell.angle_gamma   90.00
#
_symmetry.space_group_name_H-M   'P 1'
#
loop_
_entity.id
_entity.type
_entity.pdbx_description
1 polymer ?
#
loop_
_entity_poly.entity_id
_entity_poly.type
_entity_poly.pdbx_seq_one_letter_code
_entity_poly.pdbx_strand_id
1 'polypeptide(L)'
;MTYPDMLYPSKEKLMDAASRLIGVLRTLNAQHSLHVTHVGITGGLAVMHHCPDRLPSIAYTRAEDIDVVFNSKYASPERLVDAILGRYWRHFVKHHQTLYMLIQGRKVKIDLKLVPRNRILEGMQPLSIVDTTNLPFINKTDLMTSKLYETDPIPLSFTWEEPETARAIHHGTDALRLALLFDSGKRITLTMRQAKRVIKGSSSLEKYTSIPHDRWFQMFLVHVEFYDRPNEIWTLEDALLLTDLGDPRRESIFPWDYY
;
A
#
# COMPACT_ATOMS: atom_id res chain seq x y z
N MET A 1 14.24 -11.86 -26.93
CA MET A 1 14.24 -10.38 -26.99
C MET A 1 14.25 -9.88 -25.55
N THR A 2 15.22 -9.06 -25.16
CA THR A 2 15.38 -8.61 -23.77
C THR A 2 14.83 -7.19 -23.65
N TYR A 3 13.85 -6.96 -22.77
CA TYR A 3 13.22 -5.66 -22.58
C TYR A 3 13.84 -4.94 -21.37
N PRO A 4 14.33 -3.69 -21.53
CA PRO A 4 14.83 -2.90 -20.40
C PRO A 4 13.72 -2.44 -19.45
N ASP A 5 14.07 -2.21 -18.20
CA ASP A 5 13.20 -1.62 -17.20
C ASP A 5 12.87 -0.16 -17.52
N MET A 6 11.62 0.24 -17.25
CA MET A 6 11.26 1.66 -17.20
C MET A 6 11.66 2.19 -15.82
N LEU A 7 12.90 2.66 -15.68
CA LEU A 7 13.45 3.08 -14.39
C LEU A 7 12.73 4.29 -13.77
N TYR A 8 12.32 5.27 -14.58
CA TYR A 8 11.65 6.49 -14.11
C TYR A 8 10.43 6.81 -14.99
N PRO A 9 9.35 6.02 -14.90
CA PRO A 9 8.13 6.31 -15.65
C PRO A 9 7.51 7.62 -15.14
N SER A 10 7.02 8.47 -16.04
CA SER A 10 6.21 9.61 -15.64
C SER A 10 4.90 9.13 -15.01
N LYS A 11 4.29 9.95 -14.14
CA LYS A 11 2.97 9.68 -13.57
C LYS A 11 1.95 9.34 -14.68
N GLU A 12 1.95 10.09 -15.78
CA GLU A 12 1.07 9.83 -16.94
C GLU A 12 1.28 8.42 -17.53
N LYS A 13 2.54 7.99 -17.71
CA LYS A 13 2.82 6.64 -18.21
C LYS A 13 2.34 5.55 -17.25
N LEU A 14 2.47 5.77 -15.95
CA LEU A 14 1.94 4.86 -14.93
C LEU A 14 0.40 4.83 -14.93
N MET A 15 -0.25 5.99 -15.09
CA MET A 15 -1.70 6.11 -15.21
C MET A 15 -2.23 5.36 -16.44
N ASP A 16 -1.59 5.55 -17.61
CA ASP A 16 -1.95 4.86 -18.85
C ASP A 16 -1.79 3.34 -18.70
N ALA A 17 -0.71 2.91 -18.06
CA ALA A 17 -0.44 1.51 -17.82
C ALA A 17 -1.47 0.88 -16.86
N ALA A 18 -1.81 1.58 -15.77
CA ALA A 18 -2.84 1.16 -14.83
C ALA A 18 -4.21 1.09 -15.51
N SER A 19 -4.56 2.08 -16.33
CA SER A 19 -5.78 2.11 -17.15
C SER A 19 -5.88 0.88 -18.05
N ARG A 20 -4.80 0.56 -18.77
CA ARG A 20 -4.72 -0.64 -19.62
C ARG A 20 -4.88 -1.93 -18.82
N LEU A 21 -4.21 -2.04 -17.66
CA LEU A 21 -4.29 -3.21 -16.79
C LEU A 21 -5.73 -3.43 -16.30
N ILE A 22 -6.40 -2.38 -15.84
CA ILE A 22 -7.80 -2.46 -15.40
C ILE A 22 -8.72 -2.86 -16.56
N GLY A 23 -8.52 -2.32 -17.77
CA GLY A 23 -9.28 -2.74 -18.96
C GLY A 23 -9.10 -4.22 -19.30
N VAL A 24 -7.88 -4.74 -19.17
CA VAL A 24 -7.57 -6.17 -19.34
C VAL A 24 -8.28 -7.01 -18.28
N LEU A 25 -8.16 -6.63 -17.00
CA LEU A 25 -8.83 -7.32 -15.89
C LEU A 25 -10.34 -7.35 -16.08
N ARG A 26 -10.95 -6.23 -16.49
CA ARG A 26 -12.39 -6.14 -16.76
C ARG A 26 -12.81 -7.10 -17.87
N THR A 27 -12.05 -7.15 -18.96
CA THR A 27 -12.34 -8.05 -20.10
C THR A 27 -12.25 -9.52 -19.69
N LEU A 28 -11.20 -9.90 -18.97
CA LEU A 28 -11.05 -11.27 -18.45
C LEU A 28 -12.15 -11.63 -17.44
N ASN A 29 -12.59 -10.66 -16.64
CA ASN A 29 -13.64 -10.87 -15.65
C ASN A 29 -15.03 -11.02 -16.29
N ALA A 30 -15.34 -10.24 -17.34
CA ALA A 30 -16.57 -10.35 -18.12
C ALA A 30 -16.70 -11.71 -18.83
N GLN A 31 -15.57 -12.34 -19.15
CA GLN A 31 -15.52 -13.70 -19.69
C GLN A 31 -15.62 -14.77 -18.59
N HIS A 32 -16.05 -14.39 -17.38
CA HIS A 32 -16.18 -15.24 -16.19
C HIS A 32 -14.91 -16.03 -15.83
N SER A 33 -13.73 -15.55 -16.24
CA SER A 33 -12.47 -16.30 -16.03
C SER A 33 -11.84 -16.06 -14.66
N LEU A 34 -12.22 -14.96 -13.97
CA LEU A 34 -11.47 -14.46 -12.80
C LEU A 34 -12.32 -14.20 -11.54
N HIS A 35 -13.61 -13.92 -11.69
CA HIS A 35 -14.52 -13.60 -10.58
C HIS A 35 -13.98 -12.54 -9.60
N VAL A 36 -13.22 -11.57 -10.11
CA VAL A 36 -12.80 -10.38 -9.35
C VAL A 36 -14.03 -9.51 -9.17
N THR A 37 -14.32 -9.10 -7.93
CA THR A 37 -15.51 -8.29 -7.67
C THR A 37 -15.17 -6.80 -7.65
N HIS A 38 -14.11 -6.43 -6.93
CA HIS A 38 -13.67 -5.05 -6.74
C HIS A 38 -12.15 -4.94 -6.92
N VAL A 39 -11.72 -3.77 -7.36
CA VAL A 39 -10.32 -3.41 -7.57
C VAL A 39 -10.03 -2.00 -7.05
N GLY A 40 -8.78 -1.76 -6.70
CA GLY A 40 -8.27 -0.43 -6.35
C GLY A 40 -6.78 -0.30 -6.67
N ILE A 41 -6.36 0.86 -7.16
CA ILE A 41 -4.96 1.24 -7.35
C ILE A 41 -4.41 1.73 -6.01
N THR A 42 -3.27 1.17 -5.60
CA THR A 42 -2.61 1.49 -4.33
C THR A 42 -1.14 1.89 -4.56
N GLY A 43 -0.34 1.92 -3.49
CA GLY A 43 1.10 2.09 -3.58
C GLY A 43 1.56 3.49 -4.01
N GLY A 44 2.70 3.57 -4.68
CA GLY A 44 3.33 4.84 -5.09
C GLY A 44 2.47 5.66 -6.04
N LEU A 45 1.83 5.02 -7.02
CA LEU A 45 0.94 5.68 -7.98
C LEU A 45 -0.28 6.32 -7.31
N ALA A 46 -0.86 5.66 -6.31
CA ALA A 46 -1.97 6.22 -5.56
C ALA A 46 -1.54 7.40 -4.67
N VAL A 47 -0.35 7.36 -4.09
CA VAL A 47 0.23 8.53 -3.39
C VAL A 47 0.42 9.69 -4.37
N MET A 48 0.99 9.45 -5.57
CA MET A 48 1.14 10.48 -6.61
C MET A 48 -0.21 11.08 -7.06
N HIS A 49 -1.29 10.29 -7.05
CA HIS A 49 -2.63 10.79 -7.35
C HIS A 49 -3.10 11.79 -6.29
N HIS A 50 -2.96 11.45 -5.01
CA HIS A 50 -3.43 12.27 -3.88
C HIS A 50 -2.51 13.45 -3.55
N CYS A 51 -1.20 13.30 -3.79
CA CYS A 51 -0.15 14.29 -3.55
C CYS A 51 0.50 14.66 -4.90
N PRO A 52 -0.04 15.64 -5.65
CA PRO A 52 0.40 15.94 -7.03
C PRO A 52 1.86 16.39 -7.14
N ASP A 53 2.44 16.90 -6.04
CA ASP A 53 3.83 17.32 -5.88
C ASP A 53 4.80 16.13 -5.64
N ARG A 54 4.28 14.94 -5.34
CA ARG A 54 5.10 13.73 -5.19
C ARG A 54 5.55 13.24 -6.56
N LEU A 55 6.83 13.45 -6.86
CA LEU A 55 7.47 12.93 -8.08
C LEU A 55 7.63 11.39 -8.03
N PRO A 56 7.70 10.69 -9.18
CA PRO A 56 8.14 9.31 -9.25
C PRO A 56 9.44 9.10 -8.46
N SER A 57 9.55 7.99 -7.73
CA SER A 57 10.74 7.67 -6.97
C SER A 57 11.93 7.59 -7.91
N ILE A 58 12.95 8.39 -7.60
CA ILE A 58 14.23 8.41 -8.31
C ILE A 58 15.28 7.50 -7.63
N ALA A 59 14.85 6.66 -6.67
CA ALA A 59 15.76 5.75 -5.98
C ALA A 59 16.46 4.86 -7.01
N TYR A 60 17.79 4.92 -7.01
CA TYR A 60 18.68 4.29 -7.99
C TYR A 60 18.43 2.78 -8.23
N THR A 61 17.74 2.11 -7.29
CA THR A 61 17.45 0.67 -7.31
C THR A 61 15.97 0.31 -7.44
N ARG A 62 15.03 1.27 -7.50
CA ARG A 62 13.58 0.97 -7.50
C ARG A 62 12.82 1.76 -8.56
N ALA A 63 12.45 1.06 -9.63
CA ALA A 63 11.44 1.53 -10.57
C ALA A 63 10.06 1.59 -9.88
N GLU A 64 9.29 2.62 -10.20
CA GLU A 64 7.87 2.67 -9.83
C GLU A 64 7.10 1.52 -10.48
N ASP A 65 6.20 0.92 -9.71
CA ASP A 65 5.35 -0.17 -10.13
C ASP A 65 3.86 0.20 -10.06
N ILE A 66 3.03 -0.68 -10.62
CA ILE A 66 1.59 -0.57 -10.57
C ILE A 66 1.09 -1.57 -9.54
N ASP A 67 0.76 -1.07 -8.35
CA ASP A 67 0.12 -1.86 -7.31
C ASP A 67 -1.40 -1.85 -7.48
N VAL A 68 -2.00 -3.03 -7.62
CA VAL A 68 -3.45 -3.21 -7.65
C VAL A 68 -3.88 -4.14 -6.53
N VAL A 69 -4.74 -3.64 -5.65
CA VAL A 69 -5.49 -4.48 -4.71
C VAL A 69 -6.78 -4.94 -5.35
N PHE A 70 -7.16 -6.18 -5.11
CA PHE A 70 -8.42 -6.73 -5.61
C PHE A 70 -9.00 -7.74 -4.62
N ASN A 71 -10.31 -7.97 -4.71
CA ASN A 71 -10.95 -9.09 -4.04
C ASN A 71 -11.53 -10.07 -5.08
N SER A 72 -11.48 -11.35 -4.76
CA SER A 72 -12.05 -12.39 -5.60
C SER A 72 -12.58 -13.52 -4.73
N LYS A 73 -13.60 -14.23 -5.25
CA LYS A 73 -14.09 -15.46 -4.63
C LYS A 73 -13.21 -16.66 -4.94
N TYR A 74 -12.48 -16.64 -6.06
CA TYR A 74 -11.83 -17.84 -6.62
C TYR A 74 -10.44 -17.60 -7.23
N ALA A 75 -10.10 -16.35 -7.57
CA ALA A 75 -8.81 -16.05 -8.19
C ALA A 75 -7.77 -15.67 -7.14
N SER A 76 -6.65 -16.36 -7.17
CA SER A 76 -5.41 -15.92 -6.54
C SER A 76 -4.66 -14.96 -7.46
N PRO A 77 -3.66 -14.21 -6.95
CA PRO A 77 -2.76 -13.42 -7.79
C PRO A 77 -2.13 -14.23 -8.92
N GLU A 78 -1.73 -15.47 -8.67
CA GLU A 78 -1.11 -16.36 -9.66
C GLU A 78 -2.09 -16.72 -10.78
N ARG A 79 -3.34 -17.05 -10.43
CA ARG A 79 -4.38 -17.33 -11.42
C ARG A 79 -4.69 -16.12 -12.30
N LEU A 80 -4.63 -14.90 -11.74
CA LEU A 80 -4.76 -13.67 -12.52
C LEU A 80 -3.60 -13.49 -13.48
N VAL A 81 -2.38 -13.68 -12.99
CA VAL A 81 -1.16 -13.61 -13.81
C VAL A 81 -1.25 -14.59 -14.98
N ASP A 82 -1.63 -15.84 -14.73
CA ASP A 82 -1.72 -16.87 -15.77
C ASP A 82 -2.81 -16.54 -16.80
N ALA A 83 -3.97 -16.03 -16.37
CA ALA A 83 -5.02 -15.59 -17.27
C ALA A 83 -4.62 -14.38 -18.14
N ILE A 84 -3.91 -13.41 -17.55
CA ILE A 84 -3.36 -12.25 -18.26
C ILE A 84 -2.37 -12.73 -19.32
N LEU A 85 -1.42 -13.59 -18.96
CA LEU A 85 -0.41 -14.10 -19.88
C LEU A 85 -1.05 -14.96 -20.98
N GLY A 86 -2.01 -15.83 -20.65
CA GLY A 86 -2.66 -16.69 -21.64
C GLY A 86 -3.34 -15.94 -22.77
N ARG A 87 -3.90 -14.75 -22.49
CA ARG A 87 -4.65 -13.96 -23.48
C ARG A 87 -3.90 -12.74 -24.03
N TYR A 88 -3.03 -12.15 -23.23
CA TYR A 88 -2.35 -10.88 -23.52
C TYR A 88 -0.81 -11.00 -23.50
N TRP A 89 -0.24 -12.19 -23.76
CA TRP A 89 1.22 -12.44 -23.77
C TRP A 89 2.04 -11.46 -24.63
N ARG A 90 1.46 -10.80 -25.64
CA ARG A 90 2.15 -9.78 -26.45
C ARG A 90 2.39 -8.46 -25.70
N HIS A 91 1.61 -8.20 -24.66
CA HIS A 91 1.64 -6.97 -23.86
C HIS A 91 2.13 -7.21 -22.43
N PHE A 92 2.25 -8.47 -22.01
CA PHE A 92 2.65 -8.84 -20.67
C PHE A 92 3.71 -9.93 -20.71
N VAL A 93 4.67 -9.85 -19.80
CA VAL A 93 5.71 -10.86 -19.63
C VAL A 93 5.87 -11.18 -18.16
N LYS A 94 6.14 -12.44 -17.86
CA LYS A 94 6.51 -12.89 -16.52
C LYS A 94 8.00 -13.16 -16.50
N HIS A 95 8.71 -12.54 -15.56
CA HIS A 95 10.12 -12.83 -15.30
C HIS A 95 10.25 -13.28 -13.85
N HIS A 96 10.68 -14.53 -13.64
CA HIS A 96 10.57 -15.23 -12.36
C HIS A 96 9.12 -15.23 -11.83
N GLN A 97 8.88 -14.63 -10.66
CA GLN A 97 7.55 -14.51 -10.04
C GLN A 97 6.90 -13.14 -10.27
N THR A 98 7.53 -12.25 -11.02
CA THR A 98 7.05 -10.88 -11.21
C THR A 98 6.39 -10.71 -12.58
N LEU A 99 5.19 -10.13 -12.59
CA LEU A 99 4.49 -9.74 -13.80
C LEU A 99 4.95 -8.35 -14.24
N TYR A 100 5.13 -8.18 -15.55
CA TYR A 100 5.42 -6.89 -16.14
C TYR A 100 4.49 -6.60 -17.32
N MET A 101 4.12 -5.33 -17.47
CA MET A 101 3.51 -4.80 -18.69
C MET A 101 4.59 -4.26 -19.62
N LEU A 102 4.47 -4.56 -20.91
CA LEU A 102 5.33 -4.04 -21.96
C LEU A 102 4.76 -2.71 -22.50
N ILE A 103 5.53 -1.64 -22.34
CA ILE A 103 5.20 -0.29 -22.79
C ILE A 103 6.36 0.25 -23.61
N GLN A 104 6.15 0.47 -24.91
CA GLN A 104 7.15 1.04 -25.83
C GLN A 104 8.52 0.33 -25.75
N GLY A 105 8.51 -1.01 -25.71
CA GLY A 105 9.74 -1.80 -25.61
C GLY A 105 10.42 -1.78 -24.24
N ARG A 106 9.81 -1.16 -23.22
CA ARG A 106 10.24 -1.23 -21.82
C ARG A 106 9.24 -2.03 -21.00
N LYS A 107 9.67 -2.50 -19.82
CA LYS A 107 8.81 -3.21 -18.87
C LYS A 107 8.49 -2.35 -17.64
N VAL A 108 7.24 -2.37 -17.18
CA VAL A 108 6.76 -1.79 -15.92
C VAL A 108 6.23 -2.92 -15.04
N LYS A 109 6.70 -2.97 -13.80
CA LYS A 109 6.31 -4.01 -12.84
C LYS A 109 4.85 -3.85 -12.40
N ILE A 110 4.15 -4.96 -12.26
CA ILE A 110 2.78 -5.03 -11.76
C ILE A 110 2.74 -5.92 -10.52
N ASP A 111 2.22 -5.38 -9.44
CA ASP A 111 1.99 -6.10 -8.19
C ASP A 111 0.48 -6.25 -7.95
N LEU A 112 0.00 -7.50 -7.97
CA LEU A 112 -1.40 -7.83 -7.69
C LEU A 112 -1.53 -8.33 -6.25
N LYS A 113 -2.35 -7.67 -5.45
CA LYS A 113 -2.52 -7.95 -4.01
C LYS A 113 -3.96 -8.38 -3.72
N LEU A 114 -4.13 -9.59 -3.21
CA LEU A 114 -5.44 -10.10 -2.82
C LEU A 114 -5.83 -9.52 -1.44
N VAL A 115 -7.03 -8.94 -1.36
CA VAL A 115 -7.66 -8.48 -0.12
C VAL A 115 -8.71 -9.51 0.31
N PRO A 116 -8.92 -9.77 1.62
CA PRO A 116 -9.96 -10.67 2.07
C PRO A 116 -11.32 -10.35 1.44
N ARG A 117 -12.08 -11.37 1.04
CA ARG A 117 -13.33 -11.23 0.28
C ARG A 117 -14.37 -10.31 0.94
N ASN A 118 -14.42 -10.30 2.26
CA ASN A 118 -15.37 -9.52 3.04
C ASN A 118 -14.88 -8.09 3.33
N ARG A 119 -13.70 -7.72 2.82
CA ARG A 119 -13.10 -6.42 3.01
C ARG A 119 -13.11 -5.66 1.68
N ILE A 120 -13.68 -4.46 1.71
CA ILE A 120 -13.64 -3.49 0.63
C ILE A 120 -12.94 -2.28 1.22
N LEU A 121 -11.71 -2.01 0.77
CA LEU A 121 -11.00 -0.80 1.17
C LEU A 121 -11.70 0.41 0.57
N GLU A 122 -11.67 1.53 1.27
CA GLU A 122 -12.34 2.72 0.77
C GLU A 122 -11.62 3.21 -0.50
N GLY A 123 -12.40 3.50 -1.55
CA GLY A 123 -11.88 3.81 -2.88
C GLY A 123 -11.79 2.62 -3.83
N MET A 124 -11.94 1.38 -3.35
CA MET A 124 -12.17 0.24 -4.25
C MET A 124 -13.52 0.37 -4.95
N GLN A 125 -13.57 -0.04 -6.21
CA GLN A 125 -14.80 -0.02 -7.02
C GLN A 125 -15.08 -1.38 -7.65
N PRO A 126 -16.36 -1.72 -7.91
CA PRO A 126 -16.70 -2.96 -8.60
C PRO A 126 -16.09 -2.95 -10.01
N LEU A 127 -15.29 -3.98 -10.33
CA LEU A 127 -14.53 -4.04 -11.59
C LEU A 127 -15.44 -3.95 -12.84
N SER A 128 -16.69 -4.37 -12.73
CA SER A 128 -17.69 -4.29 -13.81
C SER A 128 -18.05 -2.87 -14.23
N ILE A 129 -17.92 -1.88 -13.34
CA ILE A 129 -18.33 -0.50 -13.59
C ILE A 129 -17.17 0.50 -13.55
N VAL A 130 -15.94 0.04 -13.29
CA VAL A 130 -14.77 0.92 -13.28
C VAL A 130 -14.60 1.58 -14.66
N ASP A 131 -14.53 2.91 -14.64
CA ASP A 131 -14.14 3.72 -15.79
C ASP A 131 -12.61 3.73 -15.92
N THR A 132 -12.10 3.32 -17.08
CA THR A 132 -10.65 3.32 -17.34
C THR A 132 -10.07 4.74 -17.49
N THR A 133 -10.91 5.77 -17.60
CA THR A 133 -10.52 7.18 -17.57
C THR A 133 -10.48 7.76 -16.15
N ASN A 134 -11.19 7.12 -15.20
CA ASN A 134 -11.20 7.49 -13.80
C ASN A 134 -10.88 6.27 -12.91
N LEU A 135 -9.58 6.03 -12.73
CA LEU A 135 -9.08 4.86 -12.02
C LEU A 135 -9.51 4.85 -10.54
N PRO A 136 -9.83 3.68 -9.97
CA PRO A 136 -10.29 3.57 -8.60
C PRO A 136 -9.10 3.61 -7.65
N PHE A 137 -8.76 4.78 -7.10
CA PHE A 137 -7.67 4.92 -6.13
C PHE A 137 -8.13 4.59 -4.72
N ILE A 138 -7.33 3.82 -3.98
CA ILE A 138 -7.53 3.65 -2.54
C ILE A 138 -7.47 5.02 -1.85
N ASN A 139 -8.30 5.20 -0.82
CA ASN A 139 -8.37 6.47 -0.10
C ASN A 139 -7.02 6.80 0.58
N LYS A 140 -6.86 8.06 0.97
CA LYS A 140 -5.63 8.56 1.61
C LYS A 140 -5.34 7.86 2.94
N THR A 141 -6.39 7.52 3.70
CA THR A 141 -6.27 6.91 5.04
C THR A 141 -5.71 5.50 4.98
N ASP A 142 -6.26 4.62 4.15
CA ASP A 142 -5.81 3.24 3.96
C ASP A 142 -4.41 3.21 3.33
N LEU A 143 -4.12 4.10 2.38
CA LEU A 143 -2.79 4.25 1.78
C LEU A 143 -1.75 4.63 2.82
N MET A 144 -2.00 5.69 3.58
CA MET A 144 -1.08 6.16 4.60
C MET A 144 -0.84 5.08 5.66
N THR A 145 -1.91 4.43 6.10
CA THR A 145 -1.84 3.31 7.05
C THR A 145 -0.98 2.18 6.51
N SER A 146 -1.16 1.80 5.24
CA SER A 146 -0.32 0.80 4.56
C SER A 146 1.14 1.24 4.48
N LYS A 147 1.40 2.53 4.22
CA LYS A 147 2.76 3.06 4.12
C LYS A 147 3.46 3.10 5.49
N LEU A 148 2.76 3.50 6.55
CA LEU A 148 3.24 3.45 7.94
C LEU A 148 3.53 2.02 8.41
N TYR A 149 2.75 1.04 7.94
CA TYR A 149 3.02 -0.36 8.27
C TYR A 149 4.36 -0.87 7.74
N GLU A 150 4.90 -0.25 6.69
CA GLU A 150 6.11 -0.65 5.99
C GLU A 150 7.36 0.17 6.39
N THR A 151 7.25 1.09 7.36
CA THR A 151 8.37 1.92 7.83
C THR A 151 9.24 1.28 8.91
N ASP A 152 8.85 0.12 9.43
CA ASP A 152 9.64 -0.66 10.39
C ASP A 152 10.30 -1.84 9.66
N PRO A 153 11.64 -1.88 9.50
CA PRO A 153 12.31 -3.09 9.07
C PRO A 153 12.15 -4.10 10.21
N ILE A 154 11.38 -5.16 10.01
CA ILE A 154 11.72 -6.40 10.72
C ILE A 154 13.17 -6.66 10.33
N PRO A 155 14.14 -6.75 11.26
CA PRO A 155 15.50 -7.05 10.89
C PRO A 155 15.48 -8.44 10.23
N LEU A 156 15.47 -8.47 8.91
CA LEU A 156 15.79 -9.67 8.18
C LEU A 156 17.24 -9.98 8.56
N SER A 157 17.46 -11.21 8.98
CA SER A 157 18.79 -11.71 9.33
C SER A 157 19.79 -11.26 8.27
N PHE A 158 20.70 -10.38 8.69
CA PHE A 158 22.00 -10.04 8.11
C PHE A 158 22.18 -10.23 6.60
N THR A 159 22.52 -9.13 5.92
CA THR A 159 23.34 -8.97 4.69
C THR A 159 22.73 -8.20 3.52
N TRP A 160 21.97 -7.11 3.74
CA TRP A 160 21.77 -6.11 2.67
C TRP A 160 21.67 -4.70 3.26
N GLU A 161 22.80 -4.01 3.44
CA GLU A 161 22.86 -2.60 3.84
C GLU A 161 22.47 -1.70 2.65
N GLU A 162 21.58 -0.72 2.90
CA GLU A 162 20.94 0.30 2.00
C GLU A 162 19.50 0.05 1.45
N PRO A 163 19.06 -1.14 0.99
CA PRO A 163 17.74 -1.31 0.37
C PRO A 163 16.52 -1.14 1.30
N GLU A 164 16.68 -1.44 2.58
CA GLU A 164 15.59 -1.37 3.57
C GLU A 164 15.42 0.04 4.12
N THR A 165 16.52 0.75 4.36
CA THR A 165 16.52 2.14 4.80
C THR A 165 15.79 3.00 3.77
N ALA A 166 16.16 2.92 2.47
CA ALA A 166 15.47 3.67 1.42
C ALA A 166 13.97 3.34 1.33
N ARG A 167 13.57 2.07 1.53
CA ARG A 167 12.13 1.69 1.57
C ARG A 167 11.40 2.37 2.70
N ALA A 168 11.92 2.25 3.92
CA ALA A 168 11.31 2.84 5.11
C ALA A 168 11.20 4.37 4.96
N ILE A 169 12.20 5.00 4.34
CA ILE A 169 12.23 6.43 4.04
C ILE A 169 11.13 6.82 3.06
N HIS A 170 11.05 6.15 1.90
CA HIS A 170 10.06 6.50 0.88
C HIS A 170 8.65 6.26 1.38
N HIS A 171 8.42 5.15 2.08
CA HIS A 171 7.11 4.82 2.61
C HIS A 171 6.74 5.76 3.75
N GLY A 172 7.68 6.12 4.62
CA GLY A 172 7.47 7.10 5.67
C GLY A 172 7.16 8.50 5.15
N THR A 173 7.90 8.94 4.13
CA THR A 173 7.66 10.23 3.47
C THR A 173 6.29 10.24 2.77
N ASP A 174 5.93 9.17 2.06
CA ASP A 174 4.62 9.05 1.41
C ASP A 174 3.47 9.04 2.43
N ALA A 175 3.64 8.35 3.57
CA ALA A 175 2.68 8.40 4.66
C ALA A 175 2.51 9.83 5.21
N LEU A 176 3.60 10.55 5.45
CA LEU A 176 3.52 11.91 5.98
C LEU A 176 2.93 12.90 4.99
N ARG A 177 3.25 12.78 3.69
CA ARG A 177 2.56 13.58 2.65
C ARG A 177 1.06 13.36 2.67
N LEU A 178 0.62 12.11 2.80
CA LEU A 178 -0.80 11.79 2.92
C LEU A 178 -1.39 12.34 4.22
N ALA A 179 -0.65 12.27 5.33
CA ALA A 179 -1.06 12.84 6.61
C ALA A 179 -1.28 14.37 6.51
N LEU A 180 -0.42 15.09 5.79
CA LEU A 180 -0.52 16.54 5.60
C LEU A 180 -1.73 16.98 4.75
N LEU A 181 -2.36 16.05 4.01
CA LEU A 181 -3.58 16.33 3.24
C LEU A 181 -4.86 16.26 4.07
N PHE A 182 -4.78 15.87 5.33
CA PHE A 182 -5.89 15.98 6.26
C PHE A 182 -5.97 17.40 6.81
N ASP A 183 -7.18 17.97 6.88
CA ASP A 183 -7.40 19.24 7.58
C ASP A 183 -6.78 19.16 8.98
N SER A 184 -6.28 20.27 9.52
CA SER A 184 -5.63 20.36 10.84
C SER A 184 -6.47 19.92 12.05
N GLY A 185 -7.65 19.31 11.82
CA GLY A 185 -8.49 18.65 12.82
C GLY A 185 -8.87 17.20 12.51
N LYS A 186 -8.52 16.63 11.35
CA LYS A 186 -8.82 15.22 11.02
C LYS A 186 -7.68 14.33 11.49
N ARG A 187 -7.93 13.56 12.54
CA ARG A 187 -6.98 12.57 13.08
C ARG A 187 -7.22 11.19 12.48
N ILE A 188 -6.16 10.41 12.36
CA ILE A 188 -6.20 9.03 11.86
C ILE A 188 -6.27 8.08 13.04
N THR A 189 -7.30 7.24 13.09
CA THR A 189 -7.37 6.15 14.08
C THR A 189 -6.57 4.94 13.62
N LEU A 190 -5.57 4.59 14.40
CA LEU A 190 -4.68 3.44 14.23
C LEU A 190 -5.12 2.29 15.13
N THR A 191 -4.82 1.05 14.77
CA THR A 191 -4.81 -0.08 15.70
C THR A 191 -3.58 0.00 16.61
N MET A 192 -3.61 -0.68 17.76
CA MET A 192 -2.44 -0.74 18.65
C MET A 192 -1.16 -1.23 17.95
N ARG A 193 -1.27 -2.17 17.00
CA ARG A 193 -0.12 -2.65 16.20
C ARG A 193 0.42 -1.58 15.26
N GLN A 194 -0.44 -0.78 14.64
CA GLN A 194 -0.05 0.36 13.82
C GLN A 194 0.63 1.42 14.68
N ALA A 195 0.00 1.79 15.80
CA ALA A 195 0.52 2.74 16.77
C ALA A 195 1.98 2.40 17.15
N LYS A 196 2.22 1.19 17.66
CA LYS A 196 3.57 0.68 18.01
C LYS A 196 4.58 0.83 16.86
N ARG A 197 4.15 0.68 15.59
CA ARG A 197 5.03 0.82 14.42
C ARG A 197 5.34 2.27 14.07
N VAL A 198 4.35 3.18 14.14
CA VAL A 198 4.60 4.60 13.90
C VAL A 198 5.57 5.15 14.94
N ILE A 199 5.43 4.74 16.20
CA ILE A 199 6.34 5.05 17.30
C ILE A 199 7.77 4.61 16.97
N LYS A 200 7.96 3.35 16.58
CA LYS A 200 9.29 2.81 16.24
C LYS A 200 9.94 3.51 15.05
N GLY A 201 9.15 3.96 14.07
CA GLY A 201 9.63 4.68 12.89
C GLY A 201 9.87 6.18 13.08
N SER A 202 9.48 6.74 14.23
CA SER A 202 9.39 8.18 14.48
C SER A 202 10.68 8.98 14.21
N SER A 203 11.83 8.52 14.71
CA SER A 203 13.11 9.23 14.54
C SER A 203 13.55 9.29 13.07
N SER A 204 13.30 8.23 12.31
CA SER A 204 13.56 8.20 10.87
C SER A 204 12.60 9.14 10.13
N LEU A 205 11.34 9.14 10.51
CA LEU A 205 10.30 10.00 9.91
C LEU A 205 10.59 11.50 10.11
N GLU A 206 10.98 11.90 11.32
CA GLU A 206 11.34 13.29 11.65
C GLU A 206 12.56 13.74 10.84
N LYS A 207 13.62 12.91 10.78
CA LYS A 207 14.83 13.21 10.00
C LYS A 207 14.55 13.46 8.51
N TYR A 208 13.61 12.72 7.92
CA TYR A 208 13.33 12.80 6.50
C TYR A 208 12.33 13.88 6.10
N THR A 209 11.41 14.22 6.99
CA THR A 209 10.37 15.20 6.69
C THR A 209 10.63 16.57 7.29
N SER A 210 11.61 16.68 8.20
CA SER A 210 11.85 17.87 9.00
C SER A 210 10.62 18.31 9.80
N ILE A 211 9.66 17.40 10.05
CA ILE A 211 8.48 17.62 10.88
C ILE A 211 8.76 17.01 12.25
N PRO A 212 8.76 17.82 13.33
CA PRO A 212 9.00 17.37 14.70
C PRO A 212 8.00 16.32 15.18
N HIS A 213 8.42 15.49 16.14
CA HIS A 213 7.64 14.31 16.47
C HIS A 213 6.28 14.57 17.14
N ASP A 214 6.26 15.59 17.99
CA ASP A 214 5.08 16.11 18.68
C ASP A 214 3.96 16.49 17.69
N ARG A 215 4.31 17.00 16.51
CA ARG A 215 3.33 17.40 15.49
C ARG A 215 2.69 16.22 14.79
N TRP A 216 3.41 15.14 14.52
CA TRP A 216 2.78 13.96 13.90
C TRP A 216 1.97 13.16 14.91
N PHE A 217 2.39 13.06 16.18
CA PHE A 217 1.61 12.41 17.23
C PHE A 217 0.19 12.97 17.34
N GLN A 218 0.04 14.29 17.20
CA GLN A 218 -1.27 14.96 17.24
C GLN A 218 -2.20 14.60 16.07
N MET A 219 -1.66 13.99 15.01
CA MET A 219 -2.41 13.54 13.83
C MET A 219 -2.97 12.13 13.99
N PHE A 220 -2.58 11.39 15.03
CA PHE A 220 -2.98 10.01 15.25
C PHE A 220 -3.82 9.83 16.52
N LEU A 221 -4.82 8.96 16.41
CA LEU A 221 -5.56 8.34 17.50
C LEU A 221 -5.30 6.84 17.46
N VAL A 222 -5.56 6.14 18.55
CA VAL A 222 -5.36 4.68 18.66
C VAL A 222 -6.65 4.04 19.16
N HIS A 223 -7.18 3.11 18.37
CA HIS A 223 -8.21 2.20 18.80
C HIS A 223 -7.60 1.14 19.72
N VAL A 224 -8.10 1.08 20.94
CA VAL A 224 -7.70 0.15 21.98
C VAL A 224 -8.91 -0.70 22.36
N GLU A 225 -8.69 -2.01 22.43
CA GLU A 225 -9.72 -2.95 22.88
C GLU A 225 -9.25 -3.58 24.20
N PHE A 226 -10.01 -3.31 25.27
CA PHE A 226 -9.85 -3.99 26.55
C PHE A 226 -11.00 -4.95 26.78
N TYR A 227 -10.73 -6.01 27.56
CA TYR A 227 -11.72 -7.04 27.90
C TYR A 227 -13.02 -6.45 28.47
N ASP A 228 -12.90 -5.40 29.30
CA ASP A 228 -14.04 -4.73 29.95
C ASP A 228 -14.51 -3.47 29.20
N ARG A 229 -13.79 -3.03 28.16
CA ARG A 229 -14.05 -1.79 27.41
C ARG A 229 -13.69 -1.95 25.93
N PRO A 230 -14.58 -2.56 25.14
CA PRO A 230 -14.37 -2.67 23.71
C PRO A 230 -14.58 -1.29 23.04
N ASN A 231 -13.68 -0.92 22.13
CA ASN A 231 -13.72 0.28 21.28
C ASN A 231 -13.36 1.63 21.93
N GLU A 232 -12.36 1.67 22.81
CA GLU A 232 -11.85 2.98 23.26
C GLU A 232 -10.93 3.61 22.20
N ILE A 233 -11.00 4.94 22.05
CA ILE A 233 -10.13 5.71 21.15
C ILE A 233 -9.29 6.66 21.98
N TRP A 234 -7.98 6.46 21.94
CA TRP A 234 -6.98 7.15 22.76
C TRP A 234 -6.10 8.04 21.89
N THR A 235 -5.39 9.00 22.48
CA THR A 235 -4.27 9.63 21.76
C THR A 235 -3.13 8.62 21.60
N LEU A 236 -2.24 8.87 20.65
CA LEU A 236 -1.06 8.02 20.49
C LEU A 236 -0.13 8.08 21.72
N GLU A 237 -0.07 9.21 22.41
CA GLU A 237 0.66 9.41 23.67
C GLU A 237 0.04 8.62 24.84
N ASP A 238 -1.29 8.62 24.97
CA ASP A 238 -1.95 7.82 26.01
C ASP A 238 -1.78 6.32 25.75
N ALA A 239 -1.84 5.91 24.48
CA ALA A 239 -1.59 4.53 24.08
C ALA A 239 -0.14 4.09 24.34
N LEU A 240 0.82 5.02 24.23
CA LEU A 240 2.24 4.81 24.55
C LEU A 240 2.46 4.53 26.03
N LEU A 241 1.85 5.34 26.90
CA LEU A 241 1.95 5.19 28.35
C LEU A 241 1.50 3.81 28.81
N LEU A 242 0.47 3.24 28.19
CA LEU A 242 0.05 1.86 28.46
C LEU A 242 1.08 0.81 28.07
N THR A 243 1.74 0.99 26.92
CA THR A 243 2.73 0.02 26.42
C THR A 243 4.03 0.06 27.21
N ASP A 244 4.43 1.23 27.74
CA ASP A 244 5.63 1.39 28.56
C ASP A 244 5.42 0.97 30.03
N LEU A 245 4.17 0.99 30.53
CA LEU A 245 3.83 0.58 31.91
C LEU A 245 3.81 -0.95 32.13
N GLY A 246 4.12 -1.76 31.11
CA GLY A 246 4.57 -3.14 31.30
C GLY A 246 3.64 -4.05 32.09
N ASP A 247 2.30 -3.96 31.93
CA ASP A 247 1.38 -4.95 32.50
C ASP A 247 1.00 -6.01 31.45
N PRO A 248 1.74 -7.13 31.33
CA PRO A 248 1.42 -8.23 30.43
C PRO A 248 0.07 -8.90 30.72
N ARG A 249 -0.62 -8.53 31.82
CA ARG A 249 -1.98 -8.98 32.12
C ARG A 249 -3.07 -8.13 31.47
N ARG A 250 -2.73 -6.99 30.84
CA ARG A 250 -3.67 -6.12 30.10
C ARG A 250 -3.60 -6.30 28.59
N GLU A 251 -2.59 -6.99 28.07
CA GLU A 251 -2.61 -7.53 26.70
C GLU A 251 -3.45 -8.82 26.71
N SER A 252 -4.79 -8.73 26.60
CA SER A 252 -5.59 -9.94 26.44
C SER A 252 -5.48 -10.45 25.00
N ILE A 253 -4.75 -11.56 24.86
CA ILE A 253 -5.03 -12.74 24.04
C ILE A 253 -5.81 -12.45 22.74
N PHE A 254 -5.07 -12.23 21.68
CA PHE A 254 -5.24 -13.06 20.49
C PHE A 254 -3.84 -13.53 20.05
N PRO A 255 -3.65 -14.82 19.74
CA PRO A 255 -2.42 -15.29 19.13
C PRO A 255 -2.40 -14.75 17.71
N TRP A 256 -1.74 -13.62 17.49
CA TRP A 256 -1.60 -13.04 16.15
C TRP A 256 -0.35 -13.53 15.40
N ASP A 257 0.24 -14.62 15.88
CA ASP A 257 0.97 -15.55 15.01
C ASP A 257 -0.07 -16.42 14.32
N TYR A 258 -0.50 -16.02 13.13
CA TYR A 258 -1.06 -16.82 12.02
C TYR A 258 -1.88 -15.87 11.13
N TYR A 259 -1.29 -15.51 9.99
CA TYR A 259 -1.85 -15.30 8.64
C TYR A 259 -0.98 -14.33 7.86
#